data_AF-A0A5K0XWT8-F1
#
_entry.id   AF-A0A5K0XWT8-F1
#
_cell.length_a   1.000
_cell.length_b   1.000
_cell.length_c   1.000
_cell.angle_alpha   90.00
_cell.angle_beta   90.00
_cell.angle_gamma   90.00
#
_symmetry.space_group_name_H-M   'P 1'
#
loop_
_entity.id
_entity.type
_entity.pdbx_description
1 polymer ?
#
loop_
_entity_poly.entity_id
_entity_poly.type
_entity_poly.pdbx_seq_one_letter_code
_entity_poly.pdbx_strand_id
1 'polypeptide(L)' 'FHRASPSEFVVPLAKYHKAVYGTQISLGMRFRMMFETEESSVRRYMGTITGISDLDPVRWKNSHWRNLQ' A
#
# COMPACT_ATOMS: atom_id res chain seq x y z
N PHE A 1 13.09 -17.62 -0.18
CA PHE A 1 12.23 -17.24 -1.32
C PHE A 1 11.56 -15.86 -1.19
N HIS A 2 11.69 -15.12 -0.07
CA HIS A 2 10.99 -13.85 0.15
C HIS A 2 11.64 -12.59 -0.47
N ARG A 3 12.77 -12.71 -1.19
CA ARG A 3 13.54 -11.56 -1.71
C ARG A 3 13.21 -11.12 -3.15
N ALA A 4 12.36 -11.84 -3.88
CA ALA A 4 12.13 -11.54 -5.31
C ALA A 4 11.00 -10.51 -5.55
N SER A 5 10.10 -10.31 -4.59
CA SER A 5 8.94 -9.44 -4.75
C SER A 5 9.09 -8.16 -3.94
N PRO A 6 8.99 -6.97 -4.56
CA PRO A 6 9.05 -5.70 -3.83
C PRO A 6 7.78 -5.41 -3.00
N SER A 7 6.72 -6.22 -3.12
CA SER A 7 5.46 -6.02 -2.38
C SER A 7 4.68 -7.32 -2.20
N GLU A 8 3.96 -7.45 -1.08
CA GLU A 8 3.00 -8.54 -0.88
C GLU A 8 1.85 -8.42 -1.90
N PHE A 9 1.68 -9.40 -2.79
CA PHE A 9 0.59 -9.43 -3.77
C PHE A 9 -0.53 -10.41 -3.39
N VAL A 10 -0.28 -11.33 -2.45
CA VAL A 10 -1.31 -12.15 -1.81
C VAL A 10 -1.59 -11.55 -0.43
N VAL A 11 -2.74 -10.91 -0.28
CA VAL A 11 -3.14 -10.23 0.96
C VAL A 11 -4.29 -10.99 1.61
N PRO A 12 -4.22 -11.32 2.91
CA PRO A 12 -5.34 -11.94 3.63
C PRO A 12 -6.62 -11.09 3.51
N LEU A 13 -7.76 -11.73 3.23
CA LEU A 13 -9.03 -11.04 2.98
C LEU A 13 -9.41 -10.04 4.09
N ALA A 14 -9.22 -10.43 5.36
CA ALA A 14 -9.51 -9.56 6.49
C ALA A 14 -8.65 -8.28 6.52
N LYS A 15 -7.37 -8.38 6.13
CA LYS A 15 -6.45 -7.22 6.03
C LYS A 15 -6.89 -6.30 4.89
N TYR A 16 -7.30 -6.87 3.76
CA TYR A 16 -7.82 -6.12 2.63
C TYR A 16 -9.11 -5.36 2.97
N HIS A 17 -10.13 -6.04 3.52
CA HIS A 17 -11.39 -5.39 3.89
C HIS A 17 -11.21 -4.24 4.89
N LYS A 18 -10.35 -4.43 5.90
CA LYS A 18 -10.05 -3.38 6.88
C LYS A 18 -9.41 -2.16 6.22
N ALA A 19 -8.47 -2.37 5.29
CA ALA A 19 -7.77 -1.29 4.62
C ALA A 19 -8.69 -0.51 3.66
N VAL A 20 -9.54 -1.21 2.90
CA VAL A 20 -10.38 -0.60 1.86
C VAL A 20 -11.68 0.00 2.41
N TYR A 21 -12.36 -0.72 3.31
CA TYR A 21 -13.69 -0.33 3.77
C TYR A 21 -13.71 0.19 5.21
N GLY A 22 -12.71 -0.18 6.02
CA GLY A 22 -12.60 0.26 7.41
C GLY A 22 -11.91 1.62 7.59
N THR A 23 -11.21 2.11 6.56
CA THR A 23 -10.43 3.36 6.62
C THR A 23 -10.86 4.28 5.49
N GLN A 24 -11.30 5.49 5.81
CA GLN A 24 -11.61 6.50 4.81
C GLN A 24 -10.31 7.20 4.36
N ILE A 25 -9.74 6.73 3.26
CA ILE A 25 -8.51 7.29 2.68
C ILE A 25 -8.81 8.60 1.94
N SER A 26 -7.99 9.63 2.14
CA SER A 26 -8.17 10.95 1.53
C SER A 26 -6.84 11.63 1.19
N LEU A 27 -6.90 12.62 0.29
CA LEU A 27 -5.75 13.46 -0.05
C LEU A 27 -5.30 14.28 1.17
N GLY A 28 -3.99 14.42 1.34
CA GLY A 28 -3.37 15.07 2.50
C GLY A 28 -3.28 14.19 3.75
N MET A 29 -3.87 12.99 3.74
CA MET A 29 -3.77 12.05 4.85
C MET A 29 -2.32 11.62 5.06
N ARG A 30 -1.85 11.68 6.32
CA ARG A 30 -0.52 11.20 6.71
C ARG A 30 -0.59 9.72 7.05
N PHE A 31 0.37 8.94 6.59
CA PHE A 31 0.44 7.51 6.87
C PHE A 31 1.82 7.10 7.38
N ARG A 32 1.86 5.89 7.95
CA ARG A 32 3.08 5.22 8.42
C ARG A 32 3.25 3.92 7.67
N MET A 33 4.45 3.67 7.18
CA MET A 33 4.81 2.41 6.54
C MET A 33 6.04 1.81 7.21
N MET A 34 6.05 0.50 7.38
CA MET A 34 7.18 -0.24 7.96
C MET A 34 7.94 -0.90 6.81
N PHE A 35 9.27 -0.76 6.81
CA PHE A 35 10.16 -1.42 5.86
C PHE A 35 11.25 -2.19 6.60
N GLU A 36 11.56 -3.39 6.13
CA GLU A 36 12.76 -4.12 6.57
C GLU A 36 14.00 -3.43 6.00
N THR A 37 15.00 -3.22 6.84
CA THR A 37 16.33 -2.72 6.44
C THR A 37 17.27 -3.88 6.17
N GLU A 38 18.40 -3.59 5.53
CA GLU A 38 19.44 -4.59 5.23
C GLU A 38 19.99 -5.29 6.48
N GLU A 39 19.98 -4.61 7.62
CA GLU A 39 20.38 -5.13 8.93
C GLU A 39 19.28 -5.96 9.62
N SER A 40 18.21 -6.32 8.90
CA SER A 40 17.04 -7.03 9.43
C SER A 40 16.29 -6.28 10.54
N SER A 41 16.50 -4.96 10.65
CA SER A 41 15.71 -4.09 11.53
C SER A 41 14.49 -3.53 10.79
N VAL A 42 13.39 -3.25 11.48
CA VAL A 42 12.18 -2.67 10.86
C VAL A 42 12.16 -1.16 11.12
N ARG A 43 12.19 -0.36 10.05
CA ARG A 43 12.16 1.10 10.13
C ARG A 43 10.79 1.65 9.75
N ARG A 44 10.35 2.67 10.47
CA ARG A 44 9.09 3.38 10.23
C ARG A 44 9.34 4.63 9.37
N TYR A 45 8.63 4.71 8.27
CA TYR A 45 8.62 5.86 7.37
C TYR A 45 7.27 6.57 7.44
N MET A 46 7.30 7.89 7.39
CA MET A 46 6.11 8.74 7.31
C MET A 46 5.93 9.19 5.87
N GLY A 47 4.69 9.19 5.38
CA GLY A 47 4.32 9.75 4.09
C GLY A 47 3.03 10.55 4.17
N THR A 48 2.71 11.22 3.07
CA THR A 48 1.44 11.94 2.87
C THR A 48 0.86 11.50 1.54
N ILE A 49 -0.44 11.24 1.50
CA ILE A 49 -1.14 10.90 0.26
C ILE A 49 -1.34 12.17 -0.56
N THR A 50 -0.76 12.17 -1.75
CA THR A 50 -0.80 13.27 -2.73
C THR A 50 -1.75 12.99 -3.89
N GLY A 51 -2.08 11.72 -4.15
CA GLY A 51 -3.00 11.31 -5.22
C GLY A 51 -3.68 9.98 -4.94
N ILE A 52 -4.86 9.79 -5.52
CA ILE A 52 -5.61 8.52 -5.52
C ILE A 52 -6.09 8.26 -6.95
N SER A 53 -5.51 7.25 -7.60
CA SER A 53 -5.82 6.90 -8.99
C SER A 53 -5.35 5.48 -9.31
N ASP A 54 -6.03 4.78 -10.21
CA ASP A 54 -5.59 3.46 -10.70
C ASP A 54 -4.18 3.55 -11.32
N LEU A 55 -3.33 2.56 -11.02
CA LEU A 55 -1.97 2.50 -11.59
C LEU A 55 -1.98 2.30 -13.11
N ASP A 56 -2.88 1.45 -13.60
CA ASP A 56 -3.11 1.20 -15.02
C ASP A 56 -4.63 1.07 -15.24
N PRO A 57 -5.33 2.19 -15.49
CA PRO A 57 -6.78 2.19 -15.66
C PRO A 57 -7.25 1.47 -16.93
N VAL A 58 -6.35 1.22 -17.88
CA VAL A 58 -6.68 0.53 -19.13
C VAL A 58 -6.75 -0.98 -18.91
N ARG A 59 -5.77 -1.53 -18.19
CA ARG A 59 -5.70 -2.98 -17.92
C ARG A 59 -6.42 -3.39 -16.63
N TRP A 60 -6.41 -2.52 -15.61
CA TRP A 60 -6.82 -2.84 -14.24
C TRP A 60 -7.72 -1.74 -13.65
N LYS A 61 -8.83 -1.48 -14.33
CA LYS A 61 -9.82 -0.48 -13.88
C LYS A 61 -10.35 -0.78 -12.48
N ASN A 62 -10.40 0.24 -11.63
CA ASN A 62 -10.81 0.21 -10.22
C ASN A 62 -9.91 -0.67 -9.31
N SER A 63 -8.70 -0.99 -9.76
CA SER A 63 -7.76 -1.77 -8.95
C SER A 63 -7.22 -0.95 -7.78
N HIS A 64 -7.19 -1.55 -6.60
CA HIS A 64 -6.62 -0.93 -5.40
C HIS A 64 -5.10 -1.19 -5.31
N TRP A 65 -4.53 -1.81 -6.34
CA TRP A 65 -3.10 -2.06 -6.41
C TRP A 65 -2.34 -0.77 -6.70
N ARG A 66 -1.52 -0.34 -5.73
CA ARG A 66 -0.65 0.85 -5.83
C ARG A 66 -1.39 2.11 -6.32
N ASN A 67 -2.62 2.29 -5.86
CA ASN A 67 -3.47 3.41 -6.27
C ASN A 67 -3.27 4.69 -5.44
N LEU A 68 -2.29 4.71 -4.54
CA LEU A 68 -1.96 5.85 -3.68
C LEU A 68 -0.59 6.42 -4.11
N GLN A 69 -0.54 7.73 -4.37
CA GLN A 69 0.68 8.47 -4.70
C GLN A 69 1.15 9.32 -3.53
#